data_AF-A0A1H0IV18-F1
#
_entry.id   AF-A0A1H0IV18-F1
#
_cell.length_a   1.000
_cell.length_b   1.000
_cell.length_c   1.000
_cell.angle_alpha   90.00
_cell.angle_beta   90.00
_cell.angle_gamma   90.00
#
_symmetry.space_group_name_H-M   'P 1'
#
loop_
_entity.id
_entity.type
_entity.pdbx_description
1 polymer ?
#
loop_
_entity_poly.entity_id
_entity_poly.type
_entity_poly.pdbx_seq_one_letter_code
_entity_poly.pdbx_strand_id
1 'polypeptide(L)'
;MADSWEKLNQKAIELMQQGDLGAALDSGRNALEKARELYGEKHHTVAVSLNNLGELYQMSGDYDRAEQALLQSAQVSKAVSGEDSLDLADSLFNVAEMYISQQRFFEAESKMQRVVEIYEKRCAEVPELLASSYNTLATACLGQGNLEMARKQLEKALKSVEGMEGTVDPAYGSVLKSIAMIDRHQGKLEDAEAKLRRVLGIYEQTIGVEHPEFAALLTQVSEVYLAQGLIAAAEPLLKQAIDIYRATLEQDSPETGAAIDRLATVYGATGKTEQAESLLLEAAAIYSATLGDDHPALAETQNSLAEIYINTKRLDEALVLLEKSLETREKSLGKNHPAIAQSLNNLAIIHEKKGDRSLALKQHAKALDIRKKAFGEDHPAITQSLENMAAIYRMQNKLEDAEAMLQQSLSIWKKAQGPDHPALAQGYHNLATLYIDGGKYEEAEKALISSRKILEKDWQTNSMHLATVFETFSGLYQRLGRLGESNEFAARALKIRKPEQMTGSRVH
;
A
#
# COMPACT_ATOMS: atom_id res chain seq x y z
N MET A 1 -38.57 22.00 -19.12
CA MET A 1 -37.74 22.39 -17.96
C MET A 1 -36.98 21.17 -17.39
N ALA A 2 -36.31 20.40 -18.26
CA ALA A 2 -35.69 19.12 -17.90
C ALA A 2 -34.17 19.19 -17.69
N ASP A 3 -33.48 20.24 -18.16
CA ASP A 3 -32.01 20.26 -18.28
C ASP A 3 -31.34 21.39 -17.47
N SER A 4 -31.44 21.37 -16.14
CA SER A 4 -30.57 22.20 -15.29
C SER A 4 -29.28 21.43 -14.98
N TRP A 5 -28.16 22.16 -14.83
CA TRP A 5 -26.85 21.56 -14.49
C TRP A 5 -26.94 20.70 -13.22
N GLU A 6 -27.71 21.12 -12.21
CA GLU A 6 -27.93 20.38 -10.95
C GLU A 6 -28.54 18.99 -11.20
N LYS A 7 -29.55 18.90 -12.06
CA LYS A 7 -30.19 17.62 -12.38
C LYS A 7 -29.23 16.69 -13.10
N LEU A 8 -28.38 17.24 -13.98
CA LEU A 8 -27.37 16.46 -14.70
C LEU A 8 -26.27 15.97 -13.75
N ASN A 9 -25.86 16.77 -12.77
CA ASN A 9 -24.92 16.32 -11.73
C ASN A 9 -25.54 15.27 -10.81
N GLN A 10 -26.78 15.47 -10.37
CA GLN A 10 -27.48 14.48 -9.55
C GLN A 10 -27.63 13.15 -10.30
N LYS A 11 -28.01 13.22 -11.58
CA LYS A 11 -28.06 12.05 -12.45
C LYS A 11 -26.70 11.38 -12.60
N ALA A 12 -25.61 12.15 -12.69
CA ALA A 12 -24.27 11.59 -12.77
C ALA A 12 -23.92 10.78 -11.50
N ILE A 13 -24.26 11.30 -10.32
CA ILE A 13 -24.07 10.61 -9.03
C ILE A 13 -24.90 9.33 -8.97
N GLU A 14 -26.17 9.38 -9.38
CA GLU A 14 -27.05 8.21 -9.40
C GLU A 14 -26.54 7.11 -10.35
N LEU A 15 -26.09 7.49 -11.54
CA LEU A 15 -25.52 6.54 -12.51
C LEU A 15 -24.20 5.94 -12.01
N MET A 16 -23.37 6.76 -11.35
CA MET A 16 -22.14 6.30 -10.72
C MET A 16 -22.43 5.27 -9.61
N GLN A 17 -23.43 5.52 -8.78
CA GLN A 17 -23.88 4.57 -7.74
C GLN A 17 -24.45 3.27 -8.34
N GLN A 18 -24.98 3.33 -9.56
CA GLN A 18 -25.45 2.16 -10.33
C GLN A 18 -24.33 1.48 -11.13
N GLY A 19 -23.08 1.93 -11.01
CA GLY A 19 -21.94 1.37 -11.74
C GLY A 19 -21.84 1.75 -13.21
N ASP A 20 -22.78 2.55 -13.77
CA ASP A 20 -22.70 3.03 -15.15
C ASP A 20 -21.82 4.30 -15.24
N LEU A 21 -20.51 4.08 -15.06
CA LEU A 21 -19.50 5.14 -15.11
C LEU A 21 -19.46 5.86 -16.46
N GLY A 22 -19.78 5.17 -17.56
CA GLY A 22 -19.84 5.76 -18.91
C GLY A 22 -20.94 6.82 -19.01
N ALA A 23 -22.17 6.45 -18.64
CA ALA A 23 -23.30 7.38 -18.64
C ALA A 23 -23.14 8.48 -17.57
N ALA A 24 -22.53 8.16 -16.42
CA ALA A 24 -22.21 9.14 -15.40
C ALA A 24 -21.26 10.23 -15.94
N LEU A 25 -20.20 9.84 -16.64
CA LEU A 25 -19.26 10.77 -17.30
C LEU A 25 -19.96 11.64 -18.37
N ASP A 26 -20.84 11.05 -19.18
CA ASP A 26 -21.64 11.82 -20.14
C ASP A 26 -22.53 12.85 -19.45
N SER A 27 -23.21 12.45 -18.37
CA SER A 27 -24.05 13.35 -17.58
C SER A 27 -23.24 14.47 -16.93
N GLY A 28 -22.06 14.17 -16.36
CA GLY A 28 -21.15 15.14 -15.78
C GLY A 28 -20.59 16.13 -16.80
N ARG A 29 -20.21 15.68 -18.01
CA ARG A 29 -19.78 16.56 -19.11
C ARG A 29 -20.89 17.53 -19.51
N ASN A 30 -22.11 17.01 -19.69
CA ASN A 30 -23.26 17.84 -20.03
C ASN A 30 -23.60 18.84 -18.91
N ALA A 31 -23.44 18.45 -17.64
CA ALA A 31 -23.64 19.36 -16.50
C ALA A 31 -22.66 20.54 -16.55
N LEU A 32 -21.38 20.26 -16.81
CA LEU A 32 -20.34 21.29 -16.94
C LEU A 32 -20.60 22.23 -18.12
N GLU A 33 -20.96 21.70 -19.28
CA GLU A 33 -21.32 22.51 -20.45
C GLU A 33 -22.50 23.43 -20.13
N LYS A 34 -23.55 22.89 -19.50
CA LYS A 34 -24.72 23.69 -19.10
C LYS A 34 -24.37 24.77 -18.07
N ALA A 35 -23.51 24.45 -17.11
CA ALA A 35 -23.02 25.43 -16.13
C ALA A 35 -22.28 26.59 -16.81
N ARG A 36 -21.41 26.29 -17.79
CA ARG A 36 -20.69 27.29 -18.58
C ARG A 36 -21.63 28.16 -19.42
N GLU A 37 -22.62 27.57 -20.06
CA GLU A 37 -23.62 28.32 -20.85
C GLU A 37 -24.42 29.31 -20.00
N LEU A 38 -24.82 28.91 -18.80
CA LEU A 38 -25.69 29.71 -17.93
C LEU A 38 -24.93 30.81 -17.17
N TYR A 39 -23.70 30.54 -16.76
CA TYR A 39 -22.98 31.38 -15.80
C TYR A 39 -21.61 31.89 -16.29
N GLY A 40 -21.11 31.38 -17.42
CA GLY A 40 -19.78 31.67 -17.96
C GLY A 40 -18.66 30.93 -17.23
N GLU A 41 -17.44 30.99 -17.77
CA GLU A 41 -16.27 30.21 -17.30
C GLU A 41 -15.82 30.53 -15.86
N LYS A 42 -16.11 31.73 -15.35
CA LYS A 42 -15.65 32.20 -14.03
C LYS A 42 -16.82 32.29 -13.06
N HIS A 43 -17.37 31.14 -12.69
CA HIS A 43 -18.48 31.05 -11.75
C HIS A 43 -18.32 29.87 -10.80
N HIS A 44 -18.79 30.00 -9.56
CA HIS A 44 -18.71 28.95 -8.53
C HIS A 44 -19.34 27.63 -9.01
N THR A 45 -20.49 27.69 -9.70
CA THR A 45 -21.15 26.51 -10.29
C THR A 45 -20.29 25.75 -11.30
N VAL A 46 -19.45 26.46 -12.06
CA VAL A 46 -18.52 25.83 -13.01
C VAL A 46 -17.42 25.10 -12.25
N ALA A 47 -16.90 25.69 -11.16
CA ALA A 47 -15.94 25.00 -10.29
C ALA A 47 -16.54 23.72 -9.68
N VAL A 48 -17.74 23.78 -9.13
CA VAL A 48 -18.44 22.59 -8.59
C VAL A 48 -18.62 21.50 -9.66
N SER A 49 -19.05 21.88 -10.87
CA SER A 49 -19.23 20.91 -11.96
C SER A 49 -17.89 20.32 -12.44
N LEU A 50 -16.80 21.10 -12.42
CA LEU A 50 -15.46 20.60 -12.70
C LEU A 50 -14.97 19.63 -11.62
N ASN A 51 -15.25 19.89 -10.33
CA ASN A 51 -14.89 18.97 -9.24
C ASN A 51 -15.58 17.60 -9.41
N ASN A 52 -16.91 17.60 -9.56
CA ASN A 52 -17.68 16.37 -9.73
C ASN A 52 -17.22 15.59 -10.97
N LEU A 53 -16.95 16.27 -12.09
CA LEU A 53 -16.46 15.61 -13.29
C LEU A 53 -15.03 15.06 -13.09
N GLY A 54 -14.19 15.77 -12.34
CA GLY A 54 -12.86 15.31 -11.97
C GLY A 54 -12.87 14.01 -11.16
N GLU A 55 -13.78 13.91 -10.18
CA GLU A 55 -13.98 12.69 -9.38
C GLU A 55 -14.46 11.51 -10.24
N LEU A 56 -15.40 11.75 -11.17
CA LEU A 56 -15.85 10.72 -12.10
C LEU A 56 -14.72 10.22 -13.00
N TYR A 57 -13.86 11.12 -13.50
CA TYR A 57 -12.68 10.72 -14.26
C TYR A 57 -11.71 9.89 -13.41
N GLN A 58 -11.48 10.29 -12.15
CA GLN A 58 -10.65 9.54 -11.22
C GLN A 58 -11.19 8.13 -10.98
N MET A 59 -12.50 7.97 -10.76
CA MET A 59 -13.14 6.67 -10.56
C MET A 59 -13.05 5.78 -11.81
N SER A 60 -13.08 6.37 -13.00
CA SER A 60 -12.88 5.65 -14.26
C SER A 60 -11.41 5.29 -14.56
N GLY A 61 -10.46 5.79 -13.76
CA GLY A 61 -9.02 5.64 -13.99
C GLY A 61 -8.43 6.59 -15.04
N ASP A 62 -9.19 7.56 -15.56
CA ASP A 62 -8.69 8.61 -16.47
C ASP A 62 -8.07 9.77 -15.67
N TYR A 63 -6.93 9.47 -15.04
CA TYR A 63 -6.25 10.38 -14.12
C TYR A 63 -5.78 11.69 -14.77
N ASP A 64 -5.42 11.67 -16.06
CA ASP A 64 -5.01 12.87 -16.79
C ASP A 64 -6.16 13.88 -16.90
N ARG A 65 -7.37 13.41 -17.26
CA ARG A 65 -8.55 14.29 -17.31
C ARG A 65 -9.03 14.69 -15.93
N ALA A 66 -8.91 13.79 -14.95
CA ALA A 66 -9.23 14.10 -13.55
C ALA A 66 -8.38 15.27 -13.04
N GLU A 67 -7.05 15.19 -13.20
CA GLU A 67 -6.13 16.26 -12.79
C GLU A 67 -6.44 17.59 -13.49
N GLN A 68 -6.70 17.56 -14.80
CA GLN A 68 -7.07 18.77 -15.54
C GLN A 68 -8.34 19.41 -15.02
N ALA A 69 -9.41 18.62 -14.79
CA ALA A 69 -10.68 19.13 -14.31
C ALA A 69 -10.57 19.71 -12.89
N LEU A 70 -9.94 18.97 -11.97
CA LEU A 70 -9.76 19.39 -10.56
C LEU A 70 -8.87 20.64 -10.45
N LEU A 71 -7.78 20.72 -11.20
CA LEU A 71 -6.94 21.92 -11.22
C LEU A 71 -7.64 23.12 -11.84
N GLN A 72 -8.46 22.93 -12.88
CA GLN A 72 -9.29 24.01 -13.43
C GLN A 72 -10.32 24.49 -12.40
N SER A 73 -10.95 23.57 -11.67
CA SER A 73 -11.87 23.91 -10.58
C SER A 73 -11.18 24.79 -9.54
N ALA A 74 -10.02 24.36 -9.03
CA ALA A 74 -9.25 25.14 -8.06
C ALA A 74 -8.86 26.53 -8.61
N GLN A 75 -8.51 26.65 -9.89
CA GLN A 75 -8.24 27.94 -10.53
C GLN A 75 -9.48 28.85 -10.59
N VAL A 76 -10.65 28.29 -10.94
CA VAL A 76 -11.92 29.04 -10.97
C VAL A 76 -12.31 29.47 -9.57
N SER A 77 -12.27 28.57 -8.58
CA SER A 77 -12.53 28.87 -7.16
C SER A 77 -11.62 29.98 -6.65
N LYS A 78 -10.32 29.93 -6.97
CA LYS A 78 -9.37 31.01 -6.63
C LYS A 78 -9.76 32.34 -7.27
N ALA A 79 -10.15 32.34 -8.55
CA ALA A 79 -10.47 33.55 -9.29
C ALA A 79 -11.80 34.20 -8.86
N VAL A 80 -12.79 33.39 -8.47
CA VAL A 80 -14.13 33.84 -8.07
C VAL A 80 -14.16 34.23 -6.59
N SER A 81 -13.59 33.40 -5.72
CA SER A 81 -13.75 33.50 -4.26
C SER A 81 -12.51 34.02 -3.53
N GLY A 82 -11.36 34.11 -4.22
CA GLY A 82 -10.09 34.64 -3.68
C GLY A 82 -9.17 33.57 -3.06
N GLU A 83 -7.96 33.97 -2.68
CA GLU A 83 -6.87 33.06 -2.29
C GLU A 83 -7.05 32.37 -0.93
N ASP A 84 -7.86 32.93 -0.02
CA ASP A 84 -8.13 32.39 1.33
C ASP A 84 -9.61 31.97 1.49
N SER A 85 -10.21 31.46 0.42
CA SER A 85 -11.61 31.00 0.36
C SER A 85 -11.76 29.51 0.66
N LEU A 86 -12.92 29.14 1.22
CA LEU A 86 -13.25 27.73 1.47
C LEU A 86 -13.44 26.96 0.16
N ASP A 87 -14.06 27.55 -0.85
CA ASP A 87 -14.21 26.95 -2.18
C ASP A 87 -12.86 26.51 -2.80
N LEU A 88 -11.82 27.33 -2.62
CA LEU A 88 -10.47 26.98 -3.05
C LEU A 88 -9.91 25.83 -2.23
N ALA A 89 -10.10 25.85 -0.91
CA ALA A 89 -9.63 24.78 -0.03
C ALA A 89 -10.31 23.44 -0.38
N ASP A 90 -11.62 23.41 -0.60
CA ASP A 90 -12.35 22.21 -1.01
C ASP A 90 -11.82 21.67 -2.34
N SER A 91 -11.61 22.55 -3.32
CA SER A 91 -11.08 22.16 -4.63
C SER A 91 -9.63 21.62 -4.52
N LEU A 92 -8.79 22.23 -3.68
CA LEU A 92 -7.42 21.77 -3.44
C LEU A 92 -7.38 20.46 -2.66
N PHE A 93 -8.35 20.21 -1.78
CA PHE A 93 -8.49 18.95 -1.06
C PHE A 93 -8.73 17.80 -2.04
N ASN A 94 -9.68 17.96 -2.98
CA ASN A 94 -9.96 16.92 -3.98
C ASN A 94 -8.76 16.69 -4.93
N VAL A 95 -8.03 17.76 -5.31
CA VAL A 95 -6.76 17.62 -6.03
C VAL A 95 -5.75 16.79 -5.22
N ALA A 96 -5.67 17.02 -3.91
CA ALA A 96 -4.73 16.28 -3.07
C ALA A 96 -5.11 14.80 -2.92
N GLU A 97 -6.39 14.49 -2.71
CA GLU A 97 -6.87 13.11 -2.63
C GLU A 97 -6.62 12.35 -3.94
N MET A 98 -6.86 13.00 -5.08
CA MET A 98 -6.54 12.46 -6.39
C MET A 98 -5.03 12.18 -6.52
N TYR A 99 -4.15 13.08 -6.08
CA TYR A 99 -2.71 12.82 -6.06
C TYR A 99 -2.31 11.70 -5.11
N ILE A 100 -2.93 11.58 -3.94
CA ILE A 100 -2.73 10.46 -3.01
C ILE A 100 -3.09 9.13 -3.69
N SER A 101 -4.20 9.08 -4.43
CA SER A 101 -4.63 7.88 -5.16
C SER A 101 -3.63 7.45 -6.23
N GLN A 102 -2.89 8.40 -6.81
CA GLN A 102 -1.80 8.17 -7.77
C GLN A 102 -0.41 8.03 -7.12
N GLN A 103 -0.34 7.94 -5.78
CA GLN A 103 0.92 7.89 -5.03
C GLN A 103 1.85 9.09 -5.29
N ARG A 104 1.31 10.23 -5.72
CA ARG A 104 2.00 11.51 -5.94
C ARG A 104 2.01 12.33 -4.65
N PHE A 105 2.67 11.77 -3.64
CA PHE A 105 2.55 12.24 -2.26
C PHE A 105 3.18 13.62 -2.01
N PHE A 106 4.19 14.03 -2.79
CA PHE A 106 4.80 15.35 -2.68
C PHE A 106 3.87 16.45 -3.17
N GLU A 107 3.23 16.25 -4.32
CA GLU A 107 2.23 17.19 -4.82
C GLU A 107 1.00 17.26 -3.91
N ALA A 108 0.55 16.11 -3.39
CA ALA A 108 -0.56 16.04 -2.43
C ALA A 108 -0.26 16.83 -1.15
N GLU A 109 0.93 16.64 -0.55
CA GLU A 109 1.32 17.38 0.66
C GLU A 109 1.29 18.89 0.43
N SER A 110 1.85 19.36 -0.70
CA SER A 110 1.85 20.79 -1.04
C SER A 110 0.42 21.36 -1.11
N LYS A 111 -0.54 20.61 -1.67
CA LYS A 111 -1.94 21.05 -1.72
C LYS A 111 -2.57 21.02 -0.33
N MET A 112 -2.37 19.95 0.43
CA MET A 112 -2.94 19.81 1.78
C MET A 112 -2.40 20.81 2.79
N GLN A 113 -1.11 21.19 2.70
CA GLN A 113 -0.57 22.27 3.53
C GLN A 113 -1.37 23.55 3.32
N ARG A 114 -1.70 23.88 2.07
CA ARG A 114 -2.52 25.06 1.76
C ARG A 114 -3.97 24.92 2.25
N VAL A 115 -4.56 23.74 2.17
CA VAL A 115 -5.90 23.47 2.70
C VAL A 115 -5.94 23.69 4.21
N VAL A 116 -4.99 23.07 4.94
CA VAL A 116 -4.87 23.21 6.39
C VAL A 116 -4.70 24.68 6.79
N GLU A 117 -3.85 25.45 6.10
CA GLU A 117 -3.69 26.89 6.36
C GLU A 117 -5.00 27.68 6.23
N ILE A 118 -5.84 27.36 5.24
CA ILE A 118 -7.11 28.06 5.03
C ILE A 118 -8.12 27.65 6.11
N TYR A 119 -8.27 26.36 6.36
CA TYR A 119 -9.22 25.85 7.36
C TYR A 119 -8.83 26.22 8.79
N GLU A 120 -7.55 26.23 9.17
CA GLU A 120 -7.12 26.73 10.49
C GLU A 120 -7.57 28.19 10.70
N LYS A 121 -7.57 29.02 9.65
CA LYS A 121 -8.00 30.44 9.73
C LYS A 121 -9.50 30.64 9.72
N ARG A 122 -10.25 29.81 8.99
CA ARG A 122 -11.67 30.03 8.65
C ARG A 122 -12.64 29.10 9.37
N CYS A 123 -12.16 27.93 9.78
CA CYS A 123 -12.95 26.81 10.30
C CYS A 123 -12.42 26.31 11.64
N ALA A 124 -11.77 27.18 12.43
CA ALA A 124 -11.25 26.84 13.77
C ALA A 124 -12.32 26.23 14.71
N GLU A 125 -13.59 26.54 14.46
CA GLU A 125 -14.75 26.07 15.23
C GLU A 125 -15.49 24.89 14.59
N VAL A 126 -14.95 24.29 13.51
CA VAL A 126 -15.50 23.09 12.83
C VAL A 126 -14.49 21.95 12.98
N PRO A 127 -14.51 21.23 14.12
CA PRO A 127 -13.44 20.31 14.46
C PRO A 127 -13.32 19.11 13.52
N GLU A 128 -14.42 18.65 12.94
CA GLU A 128 -14.48 17.52 12.01
C GLU A 128 -13.73 17.83 10.72
N LEU A 129 -13.93 19.03 10.17
CA LEU A 129 -13.28 19.47 8.92
C LEU A 129 -11.76 19.61 9.12
N LEU A 130 -11.36 20.19 10.26
CA LEU A 130 -9.94 20.29 10.62
C LEU A 130 -9.31 18.91 10.79
N ALA A 131 -9.95 18.00 11.52
CA ALA A 131 -9.47 16.65 11.71
C ALA A 131 -9.31 15.90 10.38
N SER A 132 -10.28 16.02 9.47
CA SER A 132 -10.20 15.46 8.12
C SER A 132 -8.99 16.01 7.35
N SER A 133 -8.78 17.33 7.37
CA SER A 133 -7.64 17.96 6.69
C SER A 133 -6.28 17.52 7.23
N TYR A 134 -6.15 17.38 8.54
CA TYR A 134 -4.92 16.85 9.15
C TYR A 134 -4.72 15.36 8.84
N ASN A 135 -5.79 14.55 8.83
CA ASN A 135 -5.72 13.15 8.45
C ASN A 135 -5.21 12.99 7.01
N THR A 136 -5.78 13.74 6.06
CA THR A 136 -5.35 13.65 4.64
C THR A 136 -3.92 14.16 4.45
N LEU A 137 -3.52 15.23 5.14
CA LEU A 137 -2.12 15.66 5.15
C LEU A 137 -1.18 14.60 5.75
N ALA A 138 -1.60 13.94 6.84
CA ALA A 138 -0.85 12.85 7.44
C ALA A 138 -0.65 11.69 6.47
N THR A 139 -1.68 11.33 5.70
CA THR A 139 -1.61 10.30 4.65
C THR A 139 -0.59 10.66 3.57
N ALA A 140 -0.56 11.92 3.12
CA ALA A 140 0.45 12.38 2.18
C ALA A 140 1.88 12.29 2.77
N CYS A 141 2.08 12.73 4.01
CA CYS A 141 3.38 12.62 4.68
C CYS A 141 3.81 11.15 4.87
N LEU A 142 2.86 10.27 5.23
CA LEU A 142 3.12 8.84 5.39
C LEU A 142 3.54 8.20 4.07
N GLY A 143 2.89 8.53 2.97
CA GLY A 143 3.23 8.03 1.63
C GLY A 143 4.64 8.43 1.17
N GLN A 144 5.16 9.56 1.66
CA GLN A 144 6.57 9.96 1.46
C GLN A 144 7.55 9.27 2.43
N GLY A 145 7.06 8.38 3.30
CA GLY A 145 7.85 7.75 4.36
C GLY A 145 8.19 8.69 5.53
N ASN A 146 7.60 9.89 5.60
CA ASN A 146 7.80 10.85 6.69
C ASN A 146 6.85 10.56 7.86
N LEU A 147 7.15 9.47 8.58
CA LEU A 147 6.36 9.00 9.72
C LEU A 147 6.24 10.03 10.86
N GLU A 148 7.30 10.81 11.10
CA GLU A 148 7.30 11.81 12.17
C GLU A 148 6.30 12.93 11.87
N MET A 149 6.34 13.48 10.65
CA MET A 149 5.41 14.52 10.25
C MET A 149 3.98 14.00 10.17
N ALA A 150 3.78 12.79 9.64
CA ALA A 150 2.47 12.15 9.58
C ALA A 150 1.86 12.00 10.99
N ARG A 151 2.64 11.50 11.96
CA ARG A 151 2.21 11.39 13.36
C ARG A 151 1.86 12.75 13.97
N LYS A 152 2.69 13.77 13.74
CA LYS A 152 2.43 15.13 14.22
C LYS A 152 1.10 15.70 13.69
N GLN A 153 0.77 15.44 12.42
CA GLN A 153 -0.54 15.86 11.89
C GLN A 153 -1.68 15.08 12.52
N LEU A 154 -1.56 13.76 12.71
CA LEU A 154 -2.60 12.99 13.39
C LEU A 154 -2.80 13.37 14.86
N GLU A 155 -1.74 13.80 15.57
CA GLU A 155 -1.88 14.37 16.91
C GLU A 155 -2.70 15.67 16.90
N LYS A 156 -2.51 16.52 15.89
CA LYS A 156 -3.39 17.69 15.69
C LYS A 156 -4.82 17.27 15.35
N ALA A 157 -4.99 16.26 14.49
CA ALA A 157 -6.31 15.73 14.12
C ALA A 157 -7.06 15.22 15.35
N LEU A 158 -6.38 14.41 16.18
CA LEU A 158 -6.93 13.86 17.41
C LEU A 158 -7.31 14.98 18.38
N LYS A 159 -6.45 15.99 18.52
CA LYS A 159 -6.73 17.17 19.35
C LYS A 159 -7.99 17.91 18.92
N SER A 160 -8.22 18.04 17.62
CA SER A 160 -9.46 18.66 17.11
C SER A 160 -10.70 17.88 17.57
N VAL A 161 -10.63 16.55 17.68
CA VAL A 161 -11.78 15.69 18.06
C VAL A 161 -11.71 15.18 19.50
N GLU A 162 -10.88 15.75 20.38
CA GLU A 162 -10.74 15.30 21.78
C GLU A 162 -12.07 15.33 22.55
N GLY A 163 -12.92 16.32 22.28
CA GLY A 163 -14.26 16.42 22.89
C GLY A 163 -15.24 15.32 22.44
N MET A 164 -14.89 14.55 21.41
CA MET A 164 -15.64 13.40 20.90
C MET A 164 -15.10 12.07 21.48
N GLU A 165 -14.10 12.11 22.35
CA GLU A 165 -13.61 10.91 23.01
C GLU A 165 -14.73 10.25 23.83
N GLY A 166 -14.96 8.97 23.60
CA GLY A 166 -16.05 8.22 24.24
C GLY A 166 -17.40 8.28 23.51
N THR A 167 -17.54 9.15 22.50
CA THR A 167 -18.75 9.18 21.65
C THR A 167 -18.67 8.12 20.54
N VAL A 168 -19.74 8.03 19.75
CA VAL A 168 -19.82 7.24 18.52
C VAL A 168 -19.61 8.09 17.26
N ASP A 169 -18.88 9.20 17.39
CA ASP A 169 -18.67 10.13 16.27
C ASP A 169 -17.78 9.51 15.17
N PRO A 170 -18.22 9.51 13.89
CA PRO A 170 -17.43 9.00 12.78
C PRO A 170 -16.10 9.74 12.55
N ALA A 171 -16.01 11.04 12.84
CA ALA A 171 -14.79 11.81 12.67
C ALA A 171 -13.69 11.33 13.63
N TYR A 172 -14.05 11.05 14.88
CA TYR A 172 -13.15 10.43 15.86
C TYR A 172 -12.68 9.05 15.38
N GLY A 173 -13.61 8.23 14.87
CA GLY A 173 -13.28 6.93 14.28
C GLY A 173 -12.30 7.01 13.11
N SER A 174 -12.46 8.00 12.22
CA SER A 174 -11.58 8.24 11.07
C SER A 174 -10.14 8.60 11.49
N VAL A 175 -9.98 9.44 12.51
CA VAL A 175 -8.67 9.76 13.09
C VAL A 175 -8.02 8.51 13.69
N LEU A 176 -8.78 7.71 14.45
CA LEU A 176 -8.26 6.46 15.02
C LEU A 176 -7.80 5.46 13.95
N LYS A 177 -8.55 5.31 12.85
CA LYS A 177 -8.12 4.47 11.70
C LYS A 177 -6.78 4.95 11.14
N SER A 178 -6.63 6.25 10.95
CA SER A 178 -5.39 6.85 10.42
C SER A 178 -4.21 6.65 11.38
N ILE A 179 -4.42 6.78 12.69
CA ILE A 179 -3.38 6.52 13.69
C ILE A 179 -3.01 5.05 13.72
N ALA A 180 -3.99 4.14 13.65
CA ALA A 180 -3.75 2.70 13.59
C ALA A 180 -2.90 2.31 12.38
N MET A 181 -3.09 2.97 11.23
CA MET A 181 -2.25 2.78 10.05
C MET A 181 -0.77 3.14 10.33
N ILE A 182 -0.50 4.27 10.99
CA ILE A 182 0.87 4.66 11.37
C ILE A 182 1.44 3.69 12.41
N ASP A 183 0.66 3.31 13.42
CA ASP A 183 1.09 2.36 14.44
C ASP A 183 1.47 1.01 13.80
N ARG A 184 0.70 0.54 12.81
CA ARG A 184 1.03 -0.64 12.03
C ARG A 184 2.35 -0.48 11.28
N HIS A 185 2.58 0.64 10.61
CA HIS A 185 3.84 0.93 9.92
C HIS A 185 5.05 0.98 10.85
N GLN A 186 4.84 1.35 12.12
CA GLN A 186 5.88 1.38 13.16
C GLN A 186 6.04 0.04 13.89
N GLY A 187 5.28 -1.00 13.53
CA GLY A 187 5.29 -2.29 14.23
C GLY A 187 4.58 -2.29 15.58
N LYS A 188 3.86 -1.22 15.95
CA LYS A 188 3.01 -1.14 17.15
C LYS A 188 1.66 -1.80 16.89
N LEU A 189 1.69 -3.09 16.60
CA LEU A 189 0.54 -3.81 16.06
C LEU A 189 -0.60 -3.98 17.07
N GLU A 190 -0.29 -4.06 18.36
CA GLU A 190 -1.28 -4.14 19.45
C GLU A 190 -2.03 -2.82 19.61
N ASP A 191 -1.31 -1.70 19.54
CA ASP A 191 -1.88 -0.35 19.58
C ASP A 191 -2.77 -0.08 18.37
N ALA A 192 -2.37 -0.57 17.19
CA ALA A 192 -3.16 -0.48 15.96
C ALA A 192 -4.46 -1.29 16.08
N GLU A 193 -4.38 -2.54 16.55
CA GLU A 193 -5.55 -3.39 16.77
C GLU A 193 -6.54 -2.74 17.75
N ALA A 194 -6.06 -2.26 18.91
CA ALA A 194 -6.91 -1.66 19.92
C ALA A 194 -7.72 -0.49 19.37
N LYS A 195 -7.09 0.36 18.53
CA LYS A 195 -7.75 1.48 17.87
C LYS A 195 -8.79 1.00 16.86
N LEU A 196 -8.46 0.07 15.97
CA LEU A 196 -9.43 -0.42 14.99
C LEU A 196 -10.61 -1.14 15.65
N ARG A 197 -10.39 -1.89 16.75
CA ARG A 197 -11.48 -2.47 17.55
C ARG A 197 -12.39 -1.41 18.17
N ARG A 198 -11.83 -0.29 18.62
CA ARG A 198 -12.64 0.85 19.09
C ARG A 198 -13.50 1.40 17.96
N VAL A 199 -12.96 1.52 16.75
CA VAL A 199 -13.72 1.98 15.57
C VAL A 199 -14.80 0.98 15.17
N LEU A 200 -14.56 -0.33 15.26
CA LEU A 200 -15.58 -1.35 15.01
C LEU A 200 -16.80 -1.15 15.92
N GLY A 201 -16.57 -0.90 17.22
CA GLY A 201 -17.64 -0.62 18.17
C GLY A 201 -18.38 0.70 17.92
N ILE A 202 -17.72 1.69 17.30
CA ILE A 202 -18.38 2.93 16.85
C ILE A 202 -19.28 2.62 15.65
N TYR A 203 -18.76 1.93 14.62
CA TYR A 203 -19.51 1.62 13.41
C TYR A 203 -20.70 0.69 13.67
N GLU A 204 -20.54 -0.30 14.56
CA GLU A 204 -21.65 -1.17 14.99
C GLU A 204 -22.85 -0.37 15.53
N GLN A 205 -22.59 0.74 16.23
CA GLN A 205 -23.64 1.57 16.82
C GLN A 205 -24.21 2.63 15.87
N THR A 206 -23.43 3.11 14.89
CA THR A 206 -23.83 4.23 14.02
C THR A 206 -24.37 3.81 12.67
N ILE A 207 -23.67 2.91 11.98
CA ILE A 207 -23.99 2.48 10.61
C ILE A 207 -24.45 1.01 10.55
N GLY A 208 -24.15 0.22 11.59
CA GLY A 208 -24.49 -1.19 11.69
C GLY A 208 -23.46 -2.14 11.07
N VAL A 209 -23.56 -3.42 11.43
CA VAL A 209 -22.57 -4.46 11.06
C VAL A 209 -22.68 -4.93 9.61
N GLU A 210 -23.81 -4.68 8.96
CA GLU A 210 -24.05 -5.04 7.55
C GLU A 210 -23.63 -3.93 6.58
N HIS A 211 -23.09 -2.80 7.07
CA HIS A 211 -22.75 -1.68 6.20
C HIS A 211 -21.42 -1.91 5.45
N PRO A 212 -21.27 -1.53 4.16
CA PRO A 212 -20.01 -1.64 3.42
C PRO A 212 -18.77 -1.06 4.13
N GLU A 213 -18.90 0.13 4.76
CA GLU A 213 -17.81 0.71 5.58
C GLU A 213 -17.41 -0.15 6.81
N PHE A 214 -18.33 -0.95 7.36
CA PHE A 214 -18.01 -1.93 8.40
C PHE A 214 -17.15 -3.06 7.81
N ALA A 215 -17.50 -3.56 6.63
CA ALA A 215 -16.72 -4.56 5.90
C ALA A 215 -15.31 -4.04 5.50
N ALA A 216 -15.21 -2.77 5.10
CA ALA A 216 -13.93 -2.11 4.83
C ALA A 216 -13.04 -2.10 6.09
N LEU A 217 -13.63 -1.83 7.26
CA LEU A 217 -12.91 -1.86 8.52
C LEU A 217 -12.49 -3.28 8.94
N LEU A 218 -13.31 -4.30 8.71
CA LEU A 218 -12.92 -5.70 8.92
C LEU A 218 -11.69 -6.07 8.09
N THR A 219 -11.63 -5.60 6.84
CA THR A 219 -10.48 -5.78 5.96
C THR A 219 -9.23 -5.12 6.56
N GLN A 220 -9.33 -3.90 7.07
CA GLN A 220 -8.19 -3.22 7.73
C GLN A 220 -7.72 -3.93 9.00
N VAL A 221 -8.64 -4.46 9.82
CA VAL A 221 -8.28 -5.28 11.00
C VAL A 221 -7.55 -6.55 10.59
N SER A 222 -8.01 -7.20 9.51
CA SER A 222 -7.34 -8.39 8.96
C SER A 222 -5.90 -8.10 8.52
N GLU A 223 -5.62 -6.91 7.97
CA GLU A 223 -4.26 -6.49 7.62
C GLU A 223 -3.35 -6.34 8.85
N VAL A 224 -3.90 -5.88 9.98
CA VAL A 224 -3.16 -5.83 11.25
C VAL A 224 -2.86 -7.25 11.74
N TYR A 225 -3.82 -8.17 11.67
CA TYR A 225 -3.59 -9.58 12.03
C TYR A 225 -2.57 -10.27 11.15
N LEU A 226 -2.60 -10.01 9.86
CA LEU A 226 -1.56 -10.49 8.94
C LEU A 226 -0.19 -9.95 9.33
N ALA A 227 -0.08 -8.65 9.64
CA ALA A 227 1.18 -8.05 10.11
C ALA A 227 1.65 -8.64 11.45
N GLN A 228 0.74 -9.07 12.33
CA GLN A 228 1.06 -9.77 13.58
C GLN A 228 1.42 -11.26 13.37
N GLY A 229 1.23 -11.80 12.17
CA GLY A 229 1.36 -13.23 11.90
C GLY A 229 0.17 -14.08 12.38
N LEU A 230 -0.92 -13.46 12.82
CA LEU A 230 -2.16 -14.12 13.24
C LEU A 230 -3.04 -14.49 12.04
N ILE A 231 -2.50 -15.27 11.10
CA ILE A 231 -3.13 -15.55 9.81
C ILE A 231 -4.50 -16.22 9.97
N ALA A 232 -4.66 -17.12 10.96
CA ALA A 232 -5.92 -17.79 11.25
C ALA A 232 -7.04 -16.85 11.74
N ALA A 233 -6.68 -15.70 12.33
CA ALA A 233 -7.64 -14.70 12.79
C ALA A 233 -8.07 -13.75 11.65
N ALA A 234 -7.23 -13.55 10.63
CA ALA A 234 -7.52 -12.69 9.48
C ALA A 234 -8.56 -13.30 8.53
N GLU A 235 -8.48 -14.61 8.28
CA GLU A 235 -9.38 -15.34 7.36
C GLU A 235 -10.88 -15.11 7.62
N PRO A 236 -11.43 -15.29 8.85
CA PRO A 236 -12.85 -15.12 9.09
C PRO A 236 -13.33 -13.69 8.89
N LEU A 237 -12.50 -12.68 9.19
CA LEU A 237 -12.87 -11.27 9.00
C LEU A 237 -13.03 -10.92 7.52
N LEU A 238 -12.13 -11.43 6.67
CA LEU A 238 -12.20 -11.22 5.22
C LEU A 238 -13.40 -11.94 4.61
N LYS A 239 -13.70 -13.16 5.06
CA LYS A 239 -14.92 -13.87 4.63
C LYS A 239 -16.18 -13.09 5.01
N GLN A 240 -16.26 -12.59 6.24
CA GLN A 240 -17.37 -11.76 6.68
C GLN A 240 -17.49 -10.47 5.85
N ALA A 241 -16.37 -9.80 5.54
CA ALA A 241 -16.37 -8.61 4.69
C ALA A 241 -16.92 -8.91 3.28
N ILE A 242 -16.48 -10.03 2.67
CA ILE A 242 -16.98 -10.49 1.36
C ILE A 242 -18.48 -10.77 1.41
N ASP A 243 -18.96 -11.43 2.46
CA ASP A 243 -20.39 -11.76 2.61
C ASP A 243 -21.24 -10.49 2.75
N ILE A 244 -20.77 -9.49 3.52
CA ILE A 244 -21.42 -8.19 3.64
C ILE A 244 -21.47 -7.47 2.28
N TYR A 245 -20.35 -7.39 1.56
CA TYR A 245 -20.34 -6.72 0.25
C TYR A 245 -21.26 -7.41 -0.75
N ARG A 246 -21.25 -8.75 -0.82
CA ARG A 246 -22.17 -9.51 -1.69
C ARG A 246 -23.64 -9.34 -1.34
N ALA A 247 -23.96 -9.10 -0.06
CA ALA A 247 -25.33 -8.93 0.40
C ALA A 247 -25.85 -7.49 0.21
N THR A 248 -24.97 -6.50 0.25
CA THR A 248 -25.35 -5.08 0.29
C THR A 248 -25.01 -4.28 -0.96
N LEU A 249 -24.02 -4.73 -1.72
CA LEU A 249 -23.67 -4.22 -3.03
C LEU A 249 -24.18 -5.21 -4.09
N GLU A 250 -24.19 -4.82 -5.37
CA GLU A 250 -24.36 -5.80 -6.44
C GLU A 250 -23.34 -6.94 -6.23
N GLN A 251 -23.77 -8.20 -6.44
CA GLN A 251 -23.06 -9.39 -6.00
C GLN A 251 -21.55 -9.39 -6.33
N ASP A 252 -21.18 -8.80 -7.48
CA ASP A 252 -19.83 -8.69 -7.99
C ASP A 252 -19.36 -7.23 -8.06
N SER A 253 -19.22 -6.55 -6.92
CA SER A 253 -18.70 -5.17 -6.85
C SER A 253 -17.16 -5.09 -6.78
N PRO A 254 -16.54 -3.94 -7.13
CA PRO A 254 -15.10 -3.71 -6.94
C PRO A 254 -14.59 -3.94 -5.52
N GLU A 255 -15.40 -3.64 -4.51
CA GLU A 255 -15.10 -3.85 -3.09
C GLU A 255 -15.09 -5.34 -2.74
N THR A 256 -16.02 -6.13 -3.29
CA THR A 256 -16.00 -7.59 -3.21
C THR A 256 -14.70 -8.14 -3.80
N GLY A 257 -14.32 -7.67 -4.99
CA GLY A 257 -13.05 -8.03 -5.63
C GLY A 257 -11.82 -7.74 -4.75
N ALA A 258 -11.81 -6.58 -4.08
CA ALA A 258 -10.70 -6.18 -3.21
C ALA A 258 -10.59 -7.09 -1.99
N ALA A 259 -11.70 -7.41 -1.34
CA ALA A 259 -11.72 -8.30 -0.19
C ALA A 259 -11.32 -9.75 -0.57
N ILE A 260 -11.73 -10.22 -1.75
CA ILE A 260 -11.32 -11.52 -2.31
C ILE A 260 -9.80 -11.56 -2.57
N ASP A 261 -9.22 -10.53 -3.17
CA ASP A 261 -7.78 -10.42 -3.42
C ASP A 261 -6.97 -10.48 -2.11
N ARG A 262 -7.46 -9.79 -1.06
CA ARG A 262 -6.88 -9.90 0.30
C ARG A 262 -7.01 -11.30 0.89
N LEU A 263 -8.13 -11.98 0.71
CA LEU A 263 -8.30 -13.37 1.15
C LEU A 263 -7.37 -14.33 0.39
N ALA A 264 -7.13 -14.08 -0.90
CA ALA A 264 -6.16 -14.84 -1.66
C ALA A 264 -4.74 -14.68 -1.10
N THR A 265 -4.37 -13.49 -0.65
CA THR A 265 -3.08 -13.24 0.03
C THR A 265 -2.94 -14.08 1.30
N VAL A 266 -4.01 -14.21 2.11
CA VAL A 266 -4.05 -15.10 3.28
C VAL A 266 -3.81 -16.57 2.89
N TYR A 267 -4.45 -17.03 1.82
CA TYR A 267 -4.28 -18.40 1.33
C TYR A 267 -2.89 -18.65 0.72
N GLY A 268 -2.32 -17.67 0.03
CA GLY A 268 -0.93 -17.73 -0.42
C GLY A 268 0.04 -17.87 0.75
N ALA A 269 -0.13 -17.05 1.80
CA ALA A 269 0.71 -17.08 3.00
C ALA A 269 0.61 -18.39 3.80
N THR A 270 -0.53 -19.09 3.73
CA THR A 270 -0.74 -20.41 4.36
C THR A 270 -0.38 -21.59 3.46
N GLY A 271 0.16 -21.34 2.26
CA GLY A 271 0.53 -22.37 1.29
C GLY A 271 -0.66 -23.01 0.54
N LYS A 272 -1.88 -22.51 0.74
CA LYS A 272 -3.11 -22.96 0.05
C LYS A 272 -3.19 -22.36 -1.35
N THR A 273 -2.20 -22.70 -2.17
CA THR A 273 -1.91 -22.03 -3.44
C THR A 273 -3.06 -22.14 -4.44
N GLU A 274 -3.72 -23.29 -4.55
CA GLU A 274 -4.86 -23.49 -5.46
C GLU A 274 -6.08 -22.62 -5.07
N GLN A 275 -6.32 -22.44 -3.77
CA GLN A 275 -7.40 -21.59 -3.29
C GLN A 275 -7.10 -20.12 -3.55
N ALA A 276 -5.85 -19.70 -3.34
CA ALA A 276 -5.41 -18.35 -3.67
C ALA A 276 -5.56 -18.06 -5.17
N GLU A 277 -5.14 -18.99 -6.04
CA GLU A 277 -5.31 -18.86 -7.49
C GLU A 277 -6.79 -18.72 -7.88
N SER A 278 -7.67 -19.57 -7.35
CA SER A 278 -9.11 -19.52 -7.64
C SER A 278 -9.73 -18.16 -7.27
N LEU A 279 -9.36 -17.61 -6.11
CA LEU A 279 -9.87 -16.32 -5.64
C LEU A 279 -9.34 -15.15 -6.49
N LEU A 280 -8.06 -15.18 -6.89
CA LEU A 280 -7.53 -14.12 -7.76
C LEU A 280 -8.15 -14.15 -9.16
N LEU A 281 -8.47 -15.33 -9.69
CA LEU A 281 -9.21 -15.45 -10.95
C LEU A 281 -10.64 -14.88 -10.82
N GLU A 282 -11.30 -15.12 -9.69
CA GLU A 282 -12.61 -14.53 -9.37
C GLU A 282 -12.53 -12.99 -9.29
N ALA A 283 -11.60 -12.44 -8.49
CA ALA A 283 -11.41 -11.00 -8.38
C ALA A 283 -11.09 -10.34 -9.73
N ALA A 284 -10.25 -10.99 -10.56
CA ALA A 284 -9.94 -10.50 -11.90
C ALA A 284 -11.18 -10.47 -12.82
N ALA A 285 -12.06 -11.48 -12.72
CA ALA A 285 -13.30 -11.50 -13.48
C ALA A 285 -14.26 -10.37 -13.04
N ILE A 286 -14.37 -10.15 -11.73
CA ILE A 286 -15.16 -9.03 -11.16
C ILE A 286 -14.64 -7.70 -11.70
N TYR A 287 -13.33 -7.43 -11.62
CA TYR A 287 -12.77 -6.17 -12.09
C TYR A 287 -12.90 -5.97 -13.62
N SER A 288 -12.69 -7.04 -14.41
CA SER A 288 -12.89 -6.96 -15.87
C SER A 288 -14.35 -6.65 -16.22
N ALA A 289 -15.32 -7.25 -15.52
CA ALA A 289 -16.75 -7.04 -15.78
C ALA A 289 -17.25 -5.65 -15.33
N THR A 290 -16.76 -5.16 -14.18
CA THR A 290 -17.27 -3.92 -13.57
C THR A 290 -16.51 -2.66 -13.98
N LEU A 291 -15.19 -2.75 -14.13
CA LEU A 291 -14.32 -1.59 -14.37
C LEU A 291 -13.66 -1.62 -15.76
N GLY A 292 -13.74 -2.75 -16.45
CA GLY A 292 -13.13 -2.95 -17.77
C GLY A 292 -11.66 -3.40 -17.73
N ASP A 293 -11.17 -3.82 -18.89
CA ASP A 293 -9.84 -4.46 -19.02
C ASP A 293 -8.65 -3.50 -18.87
N ASP A 294 -8.90 -2.20 -18.94
CA ASP A 294 -7.88 -1.15 -18.82
C ASP A 294 -7.75 -0.62 -17.37
N HIS A 295 -8.53 -1.14 -16.43
CA HIS A 295 -8.54 -0.60 -15.06
C HIS A 295 -7.31 -1.07 -14.23
N PRO A 296 -6.66 -0.17 -13.47
CA PRO A 296 -5.51 -0.50 -12.63
C PRO A 296 -5.71 -1.65 -11.64
N ALA A 297 -6.91 -1.80 -11.07
CA ALA A 297 -7.23 -2.87 -10.12
C ALA A 297 -7.10 -4.27 -10.76
N LEU A 298 -7.56 -4.44 -12.01
CA LEU A 298 -7.38 -5.69 -12.74
C LEU A 298 -5.89 -5.99 -12.94
N ALA A 299 -5.11 -4.97 -13.30
CA ALA A 299 -3.67 -5.11 -13.47
C ALA A 299 -2.97 -5.49 -12.16
N GLU A 300 -3.45 -5.00 -11.01
CA GLU A 300 -2.95 -5.42 -9.68
C GLU A 300 -3.22 -6.90 -9.40
N THR A 301 -4.47 -7.35 -9.54
CA THR A 301 -4.81 -8.77 -9.36
C THR A 301 -4.05 -9.68 -10.33
N GLN A 302 -3.79 -9.24 -11.56
CA GLN A 302 -2.93 -9.97 -12.51
C GLN A 302 -1.48 -10.11 -12.04
N ASN A 303 -0.91 -9.11 -11.34
CA ASN A 303 0.42 -9.25 -10.73
C ASN A 303 0.38 -10.28 -9.60
N SER A 304 -0.63 -10.21 -8.72
CA SER A 304 -0.80 -11.18 -7.62
C SER A 304 -0.92 -12.61 -8.16
N LEU A 305 -1.67 -12.81 -9.25
CA LEU A 305 -1.82 -14.11 -9.89
C LEU A 305 -0.49 -14.58 -10.53
N ALA A 306 0.26 -13.66 -11.15
CA ALA A 306 1.57 -13.96 -11.68
C ALA A 306 2.57 -14.37 -10.58
N GLU A 307 2.50 -13.80 -9.37
CA GLU A 307 3.33 -14.23 -8.25
C GLU A 307 3.04 -15.68 -7.83
N ILE A 308 1.76 -16.10 -7.84
CA ILE A 308 1.40 -17.51 -7.65
C ILE A 308 2.03 -18.39 -8.74
N TYR A 309 1.97 -17.96 -10.00
CA TYR A 309 2.54 -18.69 -11.13
C TYR A 309 4.06 -18.78 -11.07
N ILE A 310 4.74 -17.72 -10.61
CA ILE A 310 6.18 -17.74 -10.35
C ILE A 310 6.51 -18.80 -9.28
N ASN A 311 5.76 -18.81 -8.18
CA ASN A 311 5.98 -19.74 -7.06
C ASN A 311 5.68 -21.20 -7.42
N THR A 312 4.73 -21.43 -8.31
CA THR A 312 4.38 -22.77 -8.86
C THR A 312 5.20 -23.15 -10.10
N LYS A 313 6.19 -22.33 -10.49
CA LYS A 313 7.08 -22.53 -11.64
C LYS A 313 6.39 -22.49 -13.01
N ARG A 314 5.18 -21.92 -13.09
CA ARG A 314 4.44 -21.62 -14.33
C ARG A 314 4.90 -20.29 -14.94
N LEU A 315 6.20 -20.22 -15.28
CA LEU A 315 6.86 -18.96 -15.64
C LEU A 315 6.34 -18.31 -16.93
N ASP A 316 5.84 -19.08 -17.89
CA ASP A 316 5.32 -18.55 -19.14
C ASP A 316 3.94 -17.89 -18.95
N GLU A 317 3.09 -18.48 -18.12
CA GLU A 317 1.79 -17.91 -17.78
C GLU A 317 1.95 -16.63 -16.94
N ALA A 318 2.89 -16.64 -15.99
CA ALA A 318 3.25 -15.46 -15.23
C ALA A 318 3.74 -14.31 -16.13
N LEU A 319 4.56 -14.63 -17.15
CA LEU A 319 5.10 -13.63 -18.07
C LEU A 319 3.99 -12.92 -18.84
N VAL A 320 3.03 -13.67 -19.39
CA VAL A 320 1.89 -13.10 -20.14
C VAL A 320 1.06 -12.17 -19.26
N LEU A 321 0.77 -12.58 -18.02
CA LEU A 321 0.00 -11.75 -17.09
C LEU A 321 0.74 -10.46 -16.72
N LEU A 322 2.04 -10.52 -16.45
CA LEU A 322 2.83 -9.35 -16.10
C LEU A 322 3.03 -8.39 -17.27
N GLU A 323 3.16 -8.89 -18.51
CA GLU A 323 3.23 -8.05 -19.71
C GLU A 323 1.91 -7.30 -19.93
N LYS A 324 0.77 -8.00 -19.84
CA LYS A 324 -0.55 -7.37 -19.93
C LYS A 324 -0.76 -6.33 -18.82
N SER A 325 -0.43 -6.70 -17.58
CA SER A 325 -0.53 -5.81 -16.42
C SER A 325 0.34 -4.56 -16.58
N LEU A 326 1.58 -4.71 -17.08
CA LEU A 326 2.47 -3.59 -17.34
C LEU A 326 1.89 -2.66 -18.41
N GLU A 327 1.35 -3.19 -19.51
CA GLU A 327 0.69 -2.39 -20.56
C GLU A 327 -0.50 -1.61 -20.01
N THR A 328 -1.42 -2.28 -19.29
CA THR A 328 -2.58 -1.64 -18.66
C THR A 328 -2.16 -0.53 -17.71
N ARG A 329 -1.15 -0.76 -16.85
CA ARG A 329 -0.64 0.25 -15.93
C ARG A 329 0.06 1.41 -16.65
N GLU A 330 0.85 1.14 -17.69
CA GLU A 330 1.51 2.21 -18.46
C GLU A 330 0.49 3.12 -19.16
N LYS A 331 -0.64 2.56 -19.62
CA LYS A 331 -1.74 3.28 -20.26
C LYS A 331 -2.58 4.09 -19.27
N SER A 332 -2.93 3.51 -18.12
CA SER A 332 -3.83 4.14 -17.13
C SER A 332 -3.12 5.08 -16.16
N LEU A 333 -1.90 4.74 -15.73
CA LEU A 333 -1.17 5.47 -14.67
C LEU A 333 0.04 6.24 -15.20
N GLY A 334 0.44 5.99 -16.44
CA GLY A 334 1.65 6.54 -17.04
C GLY A 334 2.94 5.80 -16.64
N LYS A 335 3.99 6.03 -17.44
CA LYS A 335 5.24 5.23 -17.39
C LYS A 335 6.11 5.42 -16.15
N ASN A 336 5.86 6.46 -15.36
CA ASN A 336 6.63 6.80 -14.16
C ASN A 336 5.88 6.50 -12.86
N HIS A 337 4.69 5.86 -12.92
CA HIS A 337 3.94 5.52 -11.72
C HIS A 337 4.61 4.37 -10.94
N PRO A 338 4.62 4.39 -9.59
CA PRO A 338 5.22 3.34 -8.77
C PRO A 338 4.77 1.90 -9.08
N ALA A 339 3.51 1.71 -9.48
CA ALA A 339 2.97 0.40 -9.87
C ALA A 339 3.73 -0.21 -11.07
N ILE A 340 4.28 0.62 -11.98
CA ILE A 340 5.14 0.17 -13.09
C ILE A 340 6.40 -0.50 -12.53
N ALA A 341 6.98 0.06 -11.48
CA ALA A 341 8.17 -0.50 -10.85
C ALA A 341 7.91 -1.86 -10.20
N GLN A 342 6.70 -2.11 -9.69
CA GLN A 342 6.33 -3.44 -9.17
C GLN A 342 6.26 -4.48 -10.30
N SER A 343 5.57 -4.17 -11.39
CA SER A 343 5.46 -5.10 -12.53
C SER A 343 6.83 -5.37 -13.17
N LEU A 344 7.67 -4.34 -13.33
CA LEU A 344 9.05 -4.51 -13.81
C LEU A 344 9.89 -5.39 -12.88
N ASN A 345 9.71 -5.26 -11.56
CA ASN A 345 10.40 -6.09 -10.60
C ASN A 345 10.00 -7.57 -10.72
N ASN A 346 8.72 -7.85 -10.87
CA ASN A 346 8.23 -9.23 -11.02
C ASN A 346 8.66 -9.83 -12.38
N LEU A 347 8.65 -9.04 -13.46
CA LEU A 347 9.20 -9.45 -14.76
C LEU A 347 10.69 -9.78 -14.65
N ALA A 348 11.46 -8.94 -13.94
CA ALA A 348 12.88 -9.17 -13.74
C ALA A 348 13.16 -10.49 -13.02
N ILE A 349 12.35 -10.83 -11.99
CA ILE A 349 12.44 -12.13 -11.30
C ILE A 349 12.20 -13.30 -12.25
N ILE A 350 11.23 -13.19 -13.18
CA ILE A 350 11.00 -14.22 -14.20
C ILE A 350 12.22 -14.37 -15.11
N HIS A 351 12.75 -13.26 -15.62
CA HIS A 351 13.92 -13.29 -16.49
C HIS A 351 15.15 -13.85 -15.79
N GLU A 352 15.36 -13.52 -14.51
CA GLU A 352 16.41 -14.11 -13.67
C GLU A 352 16.25 -15.63 -13.55
N LYS A 353 15.04 -16.12 -13.25
CA LYS A 353 14.75 -17.57 -13.17
C LYS A 353 14.94 -18.29 -14.52
N LYS A 354 14.72 -17.58 -15.63
CA LYS A 354 15.00 -18.07 -17.00
C LYS A 354 16.48 -17.93 -17.39
N GLY A 355 17.32 -17.32 -16.55
CA GLY A 355 18.76 -17.16 -16.75
C GLY A 355 19.20 -15.87 -17.42
N ASP A 356 18.27 -15.00 -17.84
CA ASP A 356 18.59 -13.70 -18.45
C ASP A 356 18.80 -12.62 -17.37
N ARG A 357 19.97 -12.72 -16.71
CA ARG A 357 20.38 -11.79 -15.65
C ARG A 357 20.61 -10.36 -16.17
N SER A 358 20.92 -10.19 -17.46
CA SER A 358 21.17 -8.85 -18.02
C SER A 358 19.88 -8.08 -18.19
N LEU A 359 18.83 -8.75 -18.69
CA LEU A 359 17.51 -8.13 -18.82
C LEU A 359 16.88 -7.87 -17.45
N ALA A 360 17.02 -8.82 -16.52
CA ALA A 360 16.56 -8.64 -15.14
C ALA A 360 17.21 -7.40 -14.48
N LEU A 361 18.54 -7.24 -14.61
CA LEU A 361 19.23 -6.07 -14.07
C LEU A 361 18.73 -4.76 -14.68
N LYS A 362 18.49 -4.72 -16.00
CA LYS A 362 17.93 -3.54 -16.69
C LYS A 362 16.53 -3.19 -16.18
N GLN A 363 15.68 -4.19 -15.97
CA GLN A 363 14.32 -4.00 -15.45
C GLN A 363 14.32 -3.55 -13.99
N HIS A 364 15.14 -4.14 -13.12
CA HIS A 364 15.31 -3.66 -11.75
C HIS A 364 15.87 -2.22 -11.70
N ALA A 365 16.80 -1.87 -12.58
CA ALA A 365 17.31 -0.50 -12.67
C ALA A 365 16.23 0.51 -13.12
N LYS A 366 15.37 0.14 -14.07
CA LYS A 366 14.22 0.96 -14.48
C LYS A 366 13.22 1.09 -13.31
N ALA A 367 12.94 0.01 -12.59
CA ALA A 367 12.08 0.03 -11.40
C ALA A 367 12.66 0.94 -10.31
N LEU A 368 13.98 0.89 -10.07
CA LEU A 368 14.67 1.76 -9.12
C LEU A 368 14.54 3.24 -9.51
N ASP A 369 14.78 3.60 -10.77
CA ASP A 369 14.64 4.97 -11.27
C ASP A 369 13.21 5.52 -11.08
N ILE A 370 12.20 4.71 -11.39
CA ILE A 370 10.79 5.07 -11.19
C ILE A 370 10.50 5.34 -9.71
N ARG A 371 10.93 4.43 -8.81
CA ARG A 371 10.68 4.61 -7.37
C ARG A 371 11.44 5.79 -6.78
N LYS A 372 12.65 6.08 -7.25
CA LYS A 372 13.41 7.28 -6.86
C LYS A 372 12.70 8.56 -7.28
N LYS A 373 12.12 8.61 -8.49
CA LYS A 373 11.34 9.77 -8.96
C LYS A 373 10.06 9.96 -8.17
N ALA A 374 9.37 8.87 -7.83
CA ALA A 374 8.08 8.95 -7.13
C ALA A 374 8.22 9.22 -5.63
N PHE A 375 9.21 8.62 -4.96
CA PHE A 375 9.32 8.65 -3.50
C PHE A 375 10.57 9.38 -2.98
N GLY A 376 11.56 9.65 -3.83
CA GLY A 376 12.86 10.18 -3.44
C GLY A 376 13.92 9.11 -3.16
N GLU A 377 15.16 9.57 -3.00
CA GLU A 377 16.37 8.73 -2.85
C GLU A 377 16.49 8.02 -1.48
N ASP A 378 15.80 8.53 -0.46
CA ASP A 378 15.87 8.03 0.91
C ASP A 378 14.64 7.19 1.31
N HIS A 379 13.75 6.87 0.37
CA HIS A 379 12.50 6.20 0.69
C HIS A 379 12.63 4.67 0.76
N PRO A 380 12.07 3.98 1.77
CA PRO A 380 12.14 2.52 1.88
C PRO A 380 11.66 1.75 0.65
N ALA A 381 10.76 2.29 -0.17
CA ALA A 381 10.29 1.61 -1.39
C ALA A 381 11.40 1.29 -2.40
N ILE A 382 12.51 2.04 -2.40
CA ILE A 382 13.62 1.78 -3.35
C ILE A 382 14.48 0.58 -2.93
N THR A 383 14.44 0.20 -1.65
CA THR A 383 15.35 -0.80 -1.05
C THR A 383 15.21 -2.18 -1.69
N GLN A 384 13.98 -2.61 -1.98
CA GLN A 384 13.74 -3.89 -2.66
C GLN A 384 14.44 -3.96 -4.03
N SER A 385 14.48 -2.86 -4.78
CA SER A 385 15.17 -2.83 -6.08
C SER A 385 16.70 -2.89 -5.88
N LEU A 386 17.23 -2.18 -4.89
CA LEU A 386 18.66 -2.25 -4.53
C LEU A 386 19.07 -3.67 -4.13
N GLU A 387 18.27 -4.34 -3.29
CA GLU A 387 18.53 -5.70 -2.80
C GLU A 387 18.47 -6.73 -3.93
N ASN A 388 17.49 -6.62 -4.83
CA ASN A 388 17.40 -7.51 -6.00
C ASN A 388 18.58 -7.32 -6.95
N MET A 389 18.99 -6.06 -7.20
CA MET A 389 20.20 -5.78 -7.98
C MET A 389 21.46 -6.30 -7.29
N ALA A 390 21.57 -6.19 -5.97
CA ALA A 390 22.69 -6.72 -5.20
C ALA A 390 22.78 -8.26 -5.33
N ALA A 391 21.65 -8.96 -5.29
CA ALA A 391 21.61 -10.40 -5.49
C ALA A 391 22.14 -10.79 -6.88
N ILE A 392 21.77 -10.04 -7.93
CA ILE A 392 22.29 -10.26 -9.29
C ILE A 392 23.79 -9.98 -9.35
N TYR A 393 24.28 -8.89 -8.76
CA TYR A 393 25.70 -8.58 -8.72
C TYR A 393 26.51 -9.63 -7.97
N ARG A 394 26.00 -10.15 -6.84
CA ARG A 394 26.60 -11.26 -6.12
C ARG A 394 26.73 -12.51 -7.00
N MET A 395 25.68 -12.88 -7.72
CA MET A 395 25.73 -14.01 -8.68
C MET A 395 26.73 -13.79 -9.83
N GLN A 396 27.03 -12.54 -10.17
CA GLN A 396 28.06 -12.18 -11.15
C GLN A 396 29.46 -12.02 -10.52
N ASN A 397 29.63 -12.33 -9.22
CA ASN A 397 30.85 -12.13 -8.45
C ASN A 397 31.35 -10.67 -8.43
N LYS A 398 30.44 -9.70 -8.56
CA LYS A 398 30.70 -8.26 -8.40
C LYS A 398 30.37 -7.85 -6.97
N LEU A 399 31.23 -8.22 -6.04
CA LEU A 399 30.93 -8.16 -4.62
C LEU A 399 30.87 -6.71 -4.11
N GLU A 400 31.69 -5.80 -4.64
CA GLU A 400 31.72 -4.40 -4.26
C GLU A 400 30.42 -3.68 -4.66
N ASP A 401 29.92 -3.93 -5.86
CA ASP A 401 28.65 -3.37 -6.34
C ASP A 401 27.47 -3.86 -5.48
N ALA A 402 27.45 -5.15 -5.14
CA ALA A 402 26.44 -5.73 -4.26
C ALA A 402 26.51 -5.14 -2.84
N GLU A 403 27.72 -4.97 -2.30
CA GLU A 403 27.94 -4.40 -0.97
C GLU A 403 27.42 -2.96 -0.89
N ALA A 404 27.73 -2.14 -1.90
CA ALA A 404 27.27 -0.75 -1.97
C ALA A 404 25.73 -0.64 -1.95
N MET A 405 25.05 -1.49 -2.73
CA MET A 405 23.57 -1.51 -2.80
C MET A 405 22.94 -1.96 -1.46
N LEU A 406 23.51 -2.98 -0.81
CA LEU A 406 23.01 -3.45 0.48
C LEU A 406 23.26 -2.45 1.62
N GLN A 407 24.43 -1.80 1.64
CA GLN A 407 24.75 -0.71 2.58
C GLN A 407 23.77 0.46 2.41
N GLN A 408 23.46 0.83 1.15
CA GLN A 408 22.46 1.86 0.87
C GLN A 408 21.08 1.46 1.39
N SER A 409 20.63 0.22 1.14
CA SER A 409 19.36 -0.30 1.67
C SER A 409 19.28 -0.18 3.20
N LEU A 410 20.33 -0.64 3.90
CA LEU A 410 20.40 -0.57 5.37
C LEU A 410 20.38 0.87 5.89
N SER A 411 21.08 1.79 5.23
CA SER A 411 21.08 3.22 5.60
C SER A 411 19.66 3.81 5.52
N ILE A 412 18.95 3.51 4.43
CA ILE A 412 17.57 3.96 4.20
C ILE A 412 16.63 3.41 5.27
N TRP A 413 16.62 2.10 5.51
CA TRP A 413 15.76 1.49 6.53
C TRP A 413 16.06 2.02 7.92
N LYS A 414 17.33 2.21 8.27
CA LYS A 414 17.74 2.74 9.58
C LYS A 414 17.28 4.18 9.78
N LYS A 415 17.34 5.01 8.73
CA LYS A 415 16.85 6.39 8.76
C LYS A 415 15.32 6.44 8.87
N ALA A 416 14.61 5.61 8.11
CA ALA A 416 13.16 5.66 8.02
C ALA A 416 12.44 5.04 9.22
N GLN A 417 12.96 3.92 9.76
CA GLN A 417 12.26 3.09 10.75
C GLN A 417 13.07 2.84 12.03
N GLY A 418 14.28 3.41 12.13
CA GLY A 418 15.17 3.20 13.26
C GLY A 418 15.96 1.89 13.21
N PRO A 419 16.79 1.62 14.24
CA PRO A 419 17.81 0.57 14.20
C PRO A 419 17.30 -0.85 14.43
N ASP A 420 16.06 -1.02 14.88
CA ASP A 420 15.48 -2.32 15.23
C ASP A 420 14.52 -2.86 14.17
N HIS A 421 14.26 -2.12 13.08
CA HIS A 421 13.27 -2.54 12.09
C HIS A 421 13.62 -3.90 11.44
N PRO A 422 12.65 -4.82 11.27
CA PRO A 422 12.86 -6.15 10.71
C PRO A 422 13.61 -6.22 9.39
N ALA A 423 13.35 -5.27 8.47
CA ALA A 423 14.02 -5.24 7.18
C ALA A 423 15.56 -5.08 7.30
N LEU A 424 16.05 -4.45 8.37
CA LEU A 424 17.48 -4.38 8.65
C LEU A 424 18.08 -5.76 8.93
N ALA A 425 17.33 -6.66 9.57
CA ALA A 425 17.80 -8.01 9.82
C ALA A 425 18.06 -8.78 8.51
N GLN A 426 17.16 -8.65 7.53
CA GLN A 426 17.33 -9.26 6.22
C GLN A 426 18.51 -8.62 5.46
N GLY A 427 18.63 -7.29 5.48
CA GLY A 427 19.77 -6.60 4.86
C GLY A 427 21.12 -7.02 5.46
N TYR A 428 21.21 -7.17 6.79
CA TYR A 428 22.41 -7.67 7.46
C TYR A 428 22.70 -9.13 7.11
N HIS A 429 21.67 -9.98 7.01
CA HIS A 429 21.84 -11.38 6.57
C HIS A 429 22.35 -11.45 5.11
N ASN A 430 21.83 -10.59 4.24
CA ASN A 430 22.29 -10.49 2.85
C ASN A 430 23.75 -10.04 2.77
N LEU A 431 24.16 -9.04 3.57
CA LEU A 431 25.57 -8.62 3.69
C LEU A 431 26.45 -9.75 4.23
N ALA A 432 26.00 -10.49 5.25
CA ALA A 432 26.76 -11.61 5.77
C ALA A 432 27.03 -12.68 4.71
N THR A 433 26.01 -13.02 3.92
CA THR A 433 26.15 -13.97 2.82
C THR A 433 27.15 -13.46 1.78
N LEU A 434 27.07 -12.18 1.42
CA LEU A 434 28.02 -11.54 0.51
C LEU A 434 29.46 -11.58 1.05
N TYR A 435 29.65 -11.32 2.34
CA TYR A 435 30.94 -11.37 2.99
C TYR A 435 31.51 -12.80 3.07
N ILE A 436 30.67 -13.81 3.28
CA ILE A 436 31.07 -15.23 3.19
C ILE A 436 31.57 -15.56 1.78
N ASP A 437 30.85 -15.13 0.74
CA ASP A 437 31.23 -15.35 -0.66
C ASP A 437 32.58 -14.68 -0.99
N GLY A 438 32.84 -13.52 -0.41
CA GLY A 438 34.11 -12.79 -0.53
C GLY A 438 35.22 -13.19 0.44
N GLY A 439 34.99 -14.17 1.32
CA GLY A 439 35.96 -14.61 2.32
C GLY A 439 36.22 -13.65 3.49
N LYS A 440 35.39 -12.61 3.66
CA LYS A 440 35.44 -11.62 4.75
C LYS A 440 34.68 -12.15 5.98
N TYR A 441 35.20 -13.20 6.61
CA TYR A 441 34.45 -13.96 7.61
C TYR A 441 34.17 -13.21 8.91
N GLU A 442 35.07 -12.33 9.35
CA GLU A 442 34.87 -11.48 10.53
C GLU A 442 33.73 -10.47 10.33
N GLU A 443 33.64 -9.86 9.15
CA GLU A 443 32.54 -8.98 8.76
C GLU A 443 31.22 -9.74 8.65
N ALA A 444 31.25 -10.96 8.10
CA ALA A 444 30.09 -11.83 8.06
C ALA A 444 29.55 -12.16 9.45
N GLU A 445 30.43 -12.51 10.41
CA GLU A 445 30.04 -12.81 11.79
C GLU A 445 29.36 -11.60 12.44
N LYS A 446 29.93 -10.40 12.28
CA LYS A 446 29.34 -9.15 12.80
C LYS A 446 27.96 -8.88 12.20
N ALA A 447 27.80 -9.05 10.90
CA ALA A 447 26.53 -8.83 10.22
C ALA A 447 25.46 -9.85 10.68
N LEU A 448 25.81 -11.13 10.84
CA LEU A 448 24.91 -12.14 11.39
C LEU A 448 24.50 -11.84 12.84
N ILE A 449 25.43 -11.33 13.68
CA ILE A 449 25.11 -10.92 15.05
C ILE A 449 24.08 -9.78 15.04
N SER A 450 24.25 -8.77 14.18
CA SER A 450 23.27 -7.68 14.04
C SER A 450 21.91 -8.19 13.57
N SER A 451 21.87 -9.06 12.56
CA SER A 451 20.64 -9.69 12.06
C SER A 451 19.91 -10.47 13.15
N ARG A 452 20.63 -11.36 13.85
CA ARG A 452 20.10 -12.15 14.97
C ARG A 452 19.53 -11.27 16.07
N LYS A 453 20.28 -10.24 16.50
CA LYS A 453 19.87 -9.37 17.61
C LYS A 453 18.52 -8.69 17.33
N ILE A 454 18.28 -8.27 16.09
CA ILE A 454 17.00 -7.67 15.68
C ILE A 454 15.89 -8.74 15.71
N LEU A 455 16.12 -9.90 15.11
CA LEU A 455 15.12 -10.97 15.05
C LEU A 455 14.76 -11.53 16.43
N GLU A 456 15.71 -11.64 17.35
CA GLU A 456 15.49 -12.09 18.73
C GLU A 456 14.66 -11.09 19.56
N LYS A 457 14.68 -9.80 19.18
CA LYS A 457 13.92 -8.74 19.84
C LYS A 457 12.47 -8.67 19.33
N ASP A 458 12.27 -8.70 18.02
CA ASP A 458 10.99 -8.34 17.40
C ASP A 458 10.16 -9.55 16.92
N TRP A 459 10.79 -10.65 16.46
CA TRP A 459 10.09 -11.73 15.76
C TRP A 459 9.76 -12.94 16.64
N GLN A 460 9.96 -12.80 17.95
CA GLN A 460 9.99 -13.91 18.91
C GLN A 460 11.09 -14.94 18.55
N THR A 461 11.55 -15.72 19.51
CA THR A 461 12.72 -16.60 19.36
C THR A 461 12.54 -17.79 18.40
N ASN A 462 11.42 -17.88 17.66
CA ASN A 462 11.01 -19.00 16.81
C ASN A 462 10.64 -18.62 15.36
N SER A 463 11.15 -17.52 14.80
CA SER A 463 10.85 -17.15 13.41
C SER A 463 11.67 -17.96 12.37
N MET A 464 11.07 -18.25 11.21
CA MET A 464 11.77 -18.95 10.10
C MET A 464 12.97 -18.15 9.54
N HIS A 465 12.92 -16.82 9.62
CA HIS A 465 14.06 -15.96 9.30
C HIS A 465 15.23 -16.21 10.26
N LEU A 466 14.96 -16.32 11.57
CA LEU A 466 15.98 -16.62 12.57
C LEU A 466 16.63 -17.99 12.35
N ALA A 467 15.85 -18.99 11.91
CA ALA A 467 16.40 -20.30 11.51
C ALA A 467 17.41 -20.17 10.36
N THR A 468 17.10 -19.35 9.36
CA THR A 468 17.98 -19.10 8.20
C THR A 468 19.27 -18.38 8.62
N VAL A 469 19.19 -17.43 9.56
CA VAL A 469 20.36 -16.76 10.14
C VAL A 469 21.23 -17.78 10.91
N PHE A 470 20.63 -18.69 11.67
CA PHE A 470 21.35 -19.75 12.38
C PHE A 470 22.03 -20.75 11.42
N GLU A 471 21.39 -21.12 10.32
CA GLU A 471 22.01 -21.93 9.27
C GLU A 471 23.25 -21.24 8.68
N THR A 472 23.15 -19.92 8.49
CA THR A 472 24.26 -19.12 7.97
C THR A 472 25.41 -19.01 8.98
N PHE A 473 25.12 -18.85 10.28
CA PHE A 473 26.12 -18.97 11.36
C PHE A 473 26.80 -20.34 11.35
N SER A 474 26.00 -21.41 11.22
CA SER A 474 26.52 -22.77 11.20
C SER A 474 27.51 -22.98 10.05
N GLY A 475 27.15 -22.56 8.85
CA GLY A 475 28.01 -22.63 7.66
C GLY A 475 29.27 -21.76 7.79
N LEU A 476 29.15 -20.55 8.35
CA LEU A 476 30.28 -19.67 8.63
C LEU A 476 31.28 -20.32 9.60
N TYR A 477 30.81 -20.83 10.73
CA TYR A 477 31.68 -21.47 11.72
C TYR A 477 32.28 -22.78 11.24
N GLN A 478 31.60 -23.50 10.35
CA GLN A 478 32.19 -24.67 9.69
C GLN A 478 33.40 -24.26 8.85
N ARG A 479 33.32 -23.16 8.08
CA ARG A 479 34.43 -22.62 7.29
C ARG A 479 35.59 -22.13 8.16
N LEU A 480 35.28 -21.60 9.35
CA LEU A 480 36.28 -21.16 10.34
C LEU A 480 36.87 -22.31 11.18
N GLY A 481 36.42 -23.55 11.00
CA GLY A 481 36.86 -24.71 11.80
C GLY A 481 36.31 -24.74 13.25
N ARG A 482 35.37 -23.84 13.58
CA ARG A 482 34.72 -23.71 14.90
C ARG A 482 33.53 -24.69 14.99
N LEU A 483 33.81 -25.99 14.93
CA LEU A 483 32.78 -27.03 14.80
C LEU A 483 31.78 -27.10 15.97
N GLY A 484 32.22 -26.77 17.20
CA GLY A 484 31.34 -26.73 18.36
C GLY A 484 30.20 -25.71 18.20
N GLU A 485 30.55 -24.50 17.80
CA GLU A 485 29.58 -23.42 17.56
C GLU A 485 28.74 -23.68 16.32
N SER A 486 29.36 -24.23 15.26
CA SER A 486 28.64 -24.64 14.05
C SER A 486 27.50 -25.62 14.36
N ASN A 487 27.78 -26.64 15.18
CA ASN A 487 26.80 -27.64 15.59
C ASN A 487 25.70 -27.04 16.50
N GLU A 488 26.07 -26.10 17.37
CA GLU A 488 25.10 -25.41 18.23
C GLU A 488 24.07 -24.62 17.41
N PHE A 489 24.55 -23.83 16.44
CA PHE A 489 23.66 -23.06 15.57
C PHE A 489 22.82 -23.94 14.65
N ALA A 490 23.37 -25.04 14.13
CA ALA A 490 22.61 -26.03 13.38
C ALA A 490 21.46 -26.62 14.23
N ALA A 491 21.72 -26.97 15.49
CA ALA A 491 20.70 -27.49 16.39
C ALA A 491 19.59 -26.46 16.69
N ARG A 492 19.96 -25.18 16.85
CA ARG A 492 18.98 -24.09 17.03
C ARG A 492 18.12 -23.89 15.79
N ALA A 493 18.69 -23.90 14.59
CA ALA A 493 17.94 -23.82 13.34
C ALA A 493 16.95 -24.99 13.19
N LEU A 494 17.40 -26.21 13.48
CA LEU A 494 16.58 -27.41 13.42
C LEU A 494 15.38 -27.33 14.37
N LYS A 495 15.61 -26.84 15.60
CA LYS A 495 14.55 -26.66 16.61
C LYS A 495 13.42 -25.76 16.10
N ILE A 496 13.76 -24.69 15.37
CA ILE A 496 12.77 -23.77 14.80
C ILE A 496 12.04 -24.41 13.63
N ARG A 497 12.75 -25.06 12.70
CA ARG A 497 12.13 -25.68 11.52
C ARG A 497 11.28 -26.92 11.84
N LYS A 498 11.57 -27.60 12.95
CA LYS A 498 10.91 -28.85 13.34
C LYS A 498 10.53 -28.84 14.83
N PRO A 499 9.57 -27.98 15.24
CA PRO A 499 9.19 -27.86 16.65
C PRO A 499 8.61 -29.16 17.22
N GLU A 500 7.95 -29.97 16.40
CA GLU A 500 7.22 -31.19 16.82
C GLU A 500 8.11 -32.45 16.96
N GLN A 501 9.30 -32.50 16.33
CA GLN A 501 10.15 -33.70 16.36
C GLN A 501 11.03 -33.82 17.62
N MET A 502 11.07 -32.81 18.49
CA MET A 502 11.92 -32.82 19.70
C MET A 502 11.15 -32.88 21.04
N THR A 503 9.82 -32.81 21.04
CA THR A 503 8.99 -33.06 22.22
C THR A 503 8.69 -34.55 22.44
N GLY A 504 9.02 -35.41 21.46
CA GLY A 504 8.74 -36.86 21.46
C GLY A 504 9.87 -37.78 21.96
N SER A 505 10.82 -37.30 22.77
CA SER A 505 11.89 -38.16 23.33
C SER A 505 11.93 -38.18 24.87
N ARG A 506 10.75 -38.30 25.49
CA ARG A 506 10.61 -38.91 26.82
C ARG A 506 9.62 -40.07 26.74
N VAL A 507 10.15 -41.24 26.42
CA VAL A 507 9.53 -42.53 26.74
C VAL A 507 10.63 -43.43 27.30
N HIS A 508 10.75 -43.48 28.62
CA HIS A 508 10.29 -44.62 29.43
C HIS A 508 10.35 -44.29 30.92
#